data_AF-A0AAV7ILB0-F1
#
_entry.id   AF-A0AAV7ILB0-F1
#
_cell.length_a   1.000
_cell.length_b   1.000
_cell.length_c   1.000
_cell.angle_alpha   90.00
_cell.angle_beta   90.00
_cell.angle_gamma   90.00
#
_symmetry.space_group_name_H-M   'P 1'
#
loop_
_entity.id
_entity.type
_entity.pdbx_description
1 polymer ?
#
loop_
_entity_poly.entity_id
_entity_poly.type
_entity_poly.pdbx_seq_one_letter_code
_entity_poly.pdbx_strand_id
1 'polypeptide(L)'
;MYKKNLKEIAVAKKLNEKHGKLTSPNPTTNVEEMNINTDDNLGNDYGRRIIYLKTLGKNMFCSHCKFLLSSTDLESEKPIGVASILYIKCRMCQKITGVSTDKQHTVSNSNSHYDSNTQLVIGALIGYFSKKVIANVTLNRKYAKCDRGHLSDDHDCRMNFVGSAKAMEPHAAMALTKDNPILQACNIEVGIFIADNDSSSICAVKAASHHEVLKQSDKNHTSQKTSQFVSGASSNSNESLNAMIVSKAPKSRVYSKSTEGDGRVACAISKINLGEKYVNNLTKNLKMSSGIHRDKFCNDIDLFNKKKYANSLTRAAKSRRVALRKSKTALKNRHEAKEGTTYKSNIRLRDYIHESFPIVTIEVCKAPIIVFFDLETYDLISSSFTWDDACNKIKFAKNLPQALKNLELLKDCVSVGIRKKMIVANVTFEHLEDTYKINKYAGIAQLLGKDENGVVKVTKAKKILDQIFNYFESKEKKI
;
A
#
# COMPACT_ATOMS: atom_id res chain seq x y z
N MET A 1 -19.29 -9.10 -20.01
CA MET A 1 -18.10 -8.24 -19.79
C MET A 1 -17.26 -8.02 -21.05
N TYR A 2 -16.74 -9.04 -21.74
CA TYR A 2 -15.88 -8.87 -22.94
C TYR A 2 -16.53 -8.05 -24.08
N LYS A 3 -17.82 -8.30 -24.40
CA LYS A 3 -18.57 -7.54 -25.42
C LYS A 3 -18.80 -6.06 -25.03
N LYS A 4 -18.85 -5.73 -23.74
CA LYS A 4 -18.99 -4.34 -23.24
C LYS A 4 -17.67 -3.59 -23.43
N ASN A 5 -16.54 -4.21 -23.12
CA ASN A 5 -15.19 -3.65 -23.34
C ASN A 5 -14.87 -3.45 -24.82
N LEU A 6 -15.30 -4.33 -25.73
CA LEU A 6 -15.12 -4.12 -27.17
C LEU A 6 -15.89 -2.89 -27.67
N LYS A 7 -17.10 -2.66 -27.14
CA LYS A 7 -17.88 -1.45 -27.42
C LYS A 7 -17.20 -0.20 -26.87
N GLU A 8 -16.69 -0.23 -25.63
CA GLU A 8 -15.98 0.91 -25.02
C GLU A 8 -14.66 1.23 -25.74
N ILE A 9 -13.89 0.22 -26.16
CA ILE A 9 -12.68 0.41 -26.99
C ILE A 9 -13.03 0.98 -28.37
N ALA A 10 -14.13 0.52 -28.98
CA ALA A 10 -14.59 1.04 -30.26
C ALA A 10 -15.09 2.50 -30.15
N VAL A 11 -15.79 2.84 -29.07
CA VAL A 11 -16.21 4.22 -28.76
C VAL A 11 -15.00 5.11 -28.52
N ALA A 12 -14.01 4.66 -27.75
CA ALA A 12 -12.77 5.39 -27.50
C ALA A 12 -11.96 5.62 -28.79
N LYS A 13 -11.92 4.64 -29.71
CA LYS A 13 -11.29 4.80 -31.03
C LYS A 13 -12.04 5.83 -31.89
N LYS A 14 -13.37 5.76 -31.96
CA LYS A 14 -14.19 6.74 -32.70
C LYS A 14 -14.04 8.17 -32.16
N LEU A 15 -13.98 8.34 -30.84
CA LEU A 15 -13.76 9.64 -30.21
C LEU A 15 -12.36 10.19 -30.51
N ASN A 16 -11.35 9.33 -30.54
CA ASN A 16 -9.97 9.72 -30.89
C ASN A 16 -9.84 10.06 -32.38
N GLU A 17 -10.58 9.40 -33.27
CA GLU A 17 -10.66 9.76 -34.70
C GLU A 17 -11.38 11.10 -34.91
N LYS A 18 -12.39 11.41 -34.09
CA LYS A 18 -13.20 12.63 -34.19
C LYS A 18 -12.51 13.88 -33.59
N HIS A 19 -11.71 13.72 -32.54
CA HIS A 19 -11.14 14.84 -31.76
C HIS A 19 -9.59 14.83 -31.66
N GLY A 20 -8.92 13.83 -32.23
CA GLY A 20 -7.49 13.56 -32.01
C GLY A 20 -6.48 14.43 -32.78
N LYS A 21 -6.81 15.68 -33.12
CA LYS A 21 -5.84 16.67 -33.59
C LYS A 21 -6.15 18.05 -33.03
N LEU A 22 -5.65 18.33 -31.83
CA LEU A 22 -5.37 19.70 -31.40
C LEU A 22 -3.87 19.94 -31.58
N THR A 23 -3.52 20.76 -32.57
CA THR A 23 -2.21 21.41 -32.65
C THR A 23 -2.07 22.34 -31.46
N SER A 24 -1.01 22.17 -30.68
CA SER A 24 -0.72 22.97 -29.48
C SER A 24 -0.68 24.47 -29.81
N PRO A 25 -1.32 25.34 -28.99
CA PRO A 25 -0.97 26.76 -28.97
C PRO A 25 0.44 26.93 -28.39
N ASN A 26 1.27 27.73 -29.05
CA ASN A 26 2.55 28.19 -28.52
C ASN A 26 2.31 29.08 -27.29
N PRO A 27 2.93 28.82 -26.12
CA PRO A 27 2.97 29.79 -25.04
C PRO A 27 4.17 30.71 -25.27
N THR A 28 3.91 31.87 -25.87
CA THR A 28 4.72 33.07 -25.68
C THR A 28 4.33 33.68 -24.34
N THR A 29 5.24 33.69 -23.37
CA THR A 29 5.29 34.72 -22.31
C THR A 29 6.68 34.78 -21.71
N ASN A 30 7.17 36.01 -21.59
CA ASN A 30 8.48 36.42 -21.11
C ASN A 30 8.78 35.91 -19.69
N VAL A 31 10.00 35.42 -19.47
CA VAL A 31 10.54 35.15 -18.14
C VAL A 31 11.74 36.08 -17.96
N GLU A 32 11.61 37.00 -17.02
CA GLU A 32 12.68 37.89 -16.59
C GLU A 32 13.77 37.08 -15.87
N GLU A 33 15.03 37.40 -16.20
CA GLU A 33 16.22 36.74 -15.69
C GLU A 33 16.47 37.11 -14.23
N MET A 34 16.38 36.13 -13.31
CA MET A 34 16.97 36.25 -11.98
C MET A 34 18.28 35.47 -11.92
N ASN A 35 19.37 36.22 -11.77
CA ASN A 35 20.72 35.73 -11.50
C ASN A 35 20.75 34.87 -10.23
N ILE A 36 21.18 33.62 -10.37
CA ILE A 36 21.50 32.75 -9.23
C ILE A 36 23.02 32.78 -9.06
N ASN A 37 23.47 33.48 -8.02
CA ASN A 37 24.81 33.32 -7.48
C ASN A 37 24.98 31.87 -7.01
N THR A 38 25.88 31.15 -7.67
CA THR A 38 26.32 29.83 -7.25
C THR A 38 27.49 29.97 -6.28
N ASP A 39 27.16 30.10 -5.01
CA ASP A 39 28.10 29.76 -3.94
C ASP A 39 27.40 28.76 -3.03
N ASP A 40 27.81 27.50 -3.12
CA ASP A 40 27.64 26.52 -2.05
C ASP A 40 28.75 25.47 -2.19
N ASN A 41 29.96 25.93 -1.85
CA ASN A 41 31.05 25.09 -1.39
C ASN A 41 30.60 24.45 -0.06
N LEU A 42 29.97 23.27 -0.10
CA LEU A 42 29.64 22.53 1.13
C LEU A 42 30.71 21.48 1.42
N GLY A 43 31.76 21.92 2.13
CA GLY A 43 32.69 21.04 2.82
C GLY A 43 32.05 20.39 4.06
N ASN A 44 32.31 19.10 4.20
CA ASN A 44 32.33 18.22 5.39
C ASN A 44 31.87 18.77 6.77
N ASP A 45 30.85 18.11 7.36
CA ASP A 45 30.99 17.06 8.42
C ASP A 45 29.99 17.08 9.59
N TYR A 46 29.02 18.00 9.67
CA TYR A 46 27.98 17.91 10.70
C TYR A 46 26.60 18.29 10.15
N GLY A 47 25.73 17.30 10.00
CA GLY A 47 24.34 17.51 9.57
C GLY A 47 23.35 16.82 10.51
N ARG A 48 22.26 17.50 10.84
CA ARG A 48 21.14 16.93 11.62
C ARG A 48 20.55 15.73 10.85
N ARG A 49 20.47 14.56 11.50
CA ARG A 49 19.86 13.34 10.91
C ARG A 49 18.44 13.16 11.43
N ILE A 50 17.53 12.78 10.53
CA ILE A 50 16.19 12.36 10.92
C ILE A 50 16.28 10.88 11.27
N ILE A 51 16.18 10.58 12.56
CA ILE A 51 16.23 9.22 13.08
C ILE A 51 14.83 8.80 13.54
N TYR A 52 14.42 7.60 13.17
CA TYR A 52 13.23 7.00 13.77
C TYR A 52 13.66 6.23 15.01
N LEU A 53 13.55 6.88 16.17
CA LEU A 53 14.10 6.43 17.46
C LEU A 53 13.75 4.98 17.80
N LYS A 54 12.52 4.53 17.52
CA LYS A 54 12.10 3.15 17.80
C LYS A 54 12.83 2.11 16.94
N THR A 55 13.18 2.44 15.70
CA THR A 55 13.97 1.53 14.84
C THR A 55 15.44 1.61 15.20
N LEU A 56 15.95 2.81 15.45
CA LEU A 56 17.33 2.98 15.91
C LEU A 56 17.58 2.16 17.19
N GLY A 57 16.76 2.35 18.22
CA GLY A 57 16.88 1.61 19.49
C GLY A 57 16.81 0.09 19.33
N LYS A 58 15.92 -0.41 18.46
CA LYS A 58 15.86 -1.85 18.12
C LYS A 58 17.12 -2.37 17.43
N ASN A 59 17.79 -1.53 16.67
CA ASN A 59 18.98 -1.89 15.91
C ASN A 59 20.29 -1.66 16.68
N MET A 60 20.25 -1.03 17.86
CA MET A 60 21.42 -0.74 18.71
C MET A 60 21.95 -1.98 19.46
N PHE A 61 21.87 -3.16 18.85
CA PHE A 61 22.42 -4.39 19.40
C PHE A 61 23.38 -5.02 18.40
N CYS A 62 24.52 -5.49 18.89
CA CYS A 62 25.52 -6.13 18.05
C CYS A 62 24.90 -7.33 17.33
N SER A 63 25.08 -7.40 16.00
CA SER A 63 24.51 -8.50 15.21
C SER A 63 25.05 -9.86 15.64
N HIS A 64 26.29 -9.90 16.16
CA HIS A 64 27.00 -11.09 16.57
C HIS A 64 26.74 -11.53 18.02
N CYS A 65 27.02 -10.66 19.00
CA CYS A 65 26.93 -11.03 20.42
C CYS A 65 25.69 -10.47 21.13
N LYS A 66 24.82 -9.73 20.41
CA LYS A 66 23.62 -9.08 20.94
C LYS A 66 23.86 -8.07 22.07
N PHE A 67 25.11 -7.71 22.36
CA PHE A 67 25.44 -6.68 23.32
C PHE A 67 24.97 -5.30 22.84
N LEU A 68 24.57 -4.44 23.78
CA LEU A 68 24.14 -3.07 23.49
C LEU A 68 25.28 -2.26 22.88
N LEU A 69 25.02 -1.63 21.75
CA LEU A 69 25.98 -0.77 21.06
C LEU A 69 25.88 0.66 21.61
N SER A 70 27.01 1.38 21.67
CA SER A 70 27.03 2.80 22.04
C SER A 70 27.20 3.68 20.82
N SER A 71 26.45 4.77 20.73
CA SER A 71 26.64 5.77 19.67
C SER A 71 28.01 6.47 19.73
N THR A 72 28.70 6.41 20.87
CA THR A 72 30.08 6.93 21.01
C THR A 72 31.11 6.07 20.28
N ASP A 73 30.78 4.82 19.97
CA ASP A 73 31.69 3.87 19.30
C ASP A 73 31.42 3.81 17.79
N LEU A 74 30.93 4.92 17.23
CA LEU A 74 30.68 5.07 15.81
C LEU A 74 32.01 5.16 15.07
N GLU A 75 32.28 4.17 14.22
CA GLU A 75 33.49 4.15 13.37
C GLU A 75 33.25 4.89 12.05
N SER A 76 32.05 4.73 11.47
CA SER A 76 31.69 5.42 10.24
C SER A 76 30.18 5.52 10.04
N GLU A 77 29.76 6.49 9.24
CA GLU A 77 28.38 6.65 8.80
C GLU A 77 28.31 6.48 7.28
N LYS A 78 27.34 5.68 6.81
CA LYS A 78 26.95 5.68 5.40
C LYS A 78 25.59 6.37 5.24
N PRO A 79 25.55 7.61 4.73
CA PRO A 79 24.30 8.30 4.46
C PRO A 79 23.57 7.66 3.26
N ILE A 80 22.26 7.45 3.40
CA ILE A 80 21.35 6.93 2.37
C ILE A 80 20.08 7.79 2.38
N GLY A 81 20.13 8.91 1.67
CA GLY A 81 19.08 9.91 1.71
C GLY A 81 19.10 10.68 3.04
N VAL A 82 17.93 10.78 3.71
CA VAL A 82 17.80 11.40 5.05
C VAL A 82 18.03 10.40 6.18
N ALA A 83 18.09 9.10 5.85
CA ALA A 83 18.47 8.04 6.76
C ALA A 83 19.95 7.67 6.57
N SER A 84 20.48 6.91 7.52
CA SER A 84 21.86 6.47 7.52
C SER A 84 21.99 5.03 8.02
N ILE A 85 23.11 4.41 7.68
CA ILE A 85 23.62 3.22 8.36
C ILE A 85 24.81 3.68 9.20
N LEU A 86 24.69 3.54 10.51
CA LEU A 86 25.76 3.80 11.47
C LEU A 86 26.56 2.51 11.66
N TYR A 87 27.85 2.51 11.36
CA TYR A 87 28.74 1.38 11.60
C TYR A 87 29.38 1.55 12.98
N ILE A 88 28.88 0.80 13.95
CA ILE A 88 29.26 0.91 15.35
C ILE A 88 30.09 -0.30 15.76
N LYS A 89 31.24 -0.06 16.38
CA LYS A 89 32.11 -1.11 16.90
C LYS A 89 31.59 -1.62 18.24
N CYS A 90 31.36 -2.93 18.33
CA CYS A 90 30.90 -3.54 19.57
C CYS A 90 32.04 -3.62 20.59
N ARG A 91 31.85 -3.08 21.81
CA ARG A 91 32.86 -3.15 22.89
C ARG A 91 33.16 -4.59 23.35
N MET A 92 32.17 -5.48 23.32
CA MET A 92 32.36 -6.87 23.76
C MET A 92 33.13 -7.73 22.75
N CYS A 93 32.63 -7.85 21.52
CA CYS A 93 33.21 -8.77 20.53
C CYS A 93 34.05 -8.08 19.45
N GLN A 94 34.26 -6.76 19.56
CA GLN A 94 35.07 -5.93 18.64
C GLN A 94 34.61 -5.93 17.17
N LYS A 95 33.48 -6.57 16.85
CA LYS A 95 32.91 -6.60 15.49
C LYS A 95 32.09 -5.33 15.23
N ILE A 96 32.18 -4.85 14.00
CA ILE A 96 31.42 -3.71 13.52
C ILE A 96 30.02 -4.17 13.12
N THR A 97 29.00 -3.50 13.62
CA THR A 97 27.59 -3.74 13.29
C THR A 97 27.00 -2.53 12.59
N GLY A 98 26.33 -2.75 11.45
CA GLY A 98 25.57 -1.72 10.77
C GLY A 98 24.20 -1.51 11.42
N VAL A 99 23.95 -0.32 11.92
CA VAL A 99 22.73 0.09 12.61
C VAL A 99 21.96 1.06 11.72
N SER A 100 20.78 0.63 11.25
CA SER A 100 19.92 1.47 10.40
C SER A 100 19.16 2.49 11.24
N THR A 101 19.19 3.77 10.84
CA THR A 101 18.55 4.86 11.60
C THR A 101 17.04 4.97 11.39
N ASP A 102 16.48 4.21 10.45
CA ASP A 102 15.06 4.23 10.12
C ASP A 102 14.56 2.88 9.58
N LYS A 103 13.24 2.70 9.50
CA LYS A 103 12.60 1.53 8.91
C LYS A 103 12.95 1.40 7.44
N GLN A 104 13.21 0.17 7.02
CA GLN A 104 13.38 -0.18 5.63
C GLN A 104 12.19 -1.02 5.17
N HIS A 105 11.65 -0.74 3.99
CA HIS A 105 10.72 -1.65 3.32
C HIS A 105 11.41 -2.29 2.10
N THR A 106 11.14 -3.58 1.91
CA THR A 106 11.67 -4.34 0.76
C THR A 106 10.87 -3.99 -0.49
N VAL A 107 11.55 -3.56 -1.53
CA VAL A 107 10.98 -3.40 -2.87
C VAL A 107 11.40 -4.58 -3.75
N SER A 108 10.67 -4.77 -4.87
CA SER A 108 10.94 -5.83 -5.85
C SER A 108 12.44 -5.93 -6.20
N ASN A 109 12.99 -7.15 -6.19
CA ASN A 109 14.41 -7.50 -6.34
C ASN A 109 15.31 -7.23 -5.12
N SER A 110 14.84 -7.51 -3.90
CA SER A 110 15.68 -7.56 -2.67
C SER A 110 16.42 -6.26 -2.32
N ASN A 111 16.05 -5.14 -2.94
CA ASN A 111 16.50 -3.82 -2.55
C ASN A 111 15.60 -3.32 -1.42
N SER A 112 16.19 -2.62 -0.45
CA SER A 112 15.45 -2.01 0.65
C SER A 112 15.53 -0.48 0.59
N HIS A 113 14.45 0.20 0.98
CA HIS A 113 14.37 1.66 1.00
C HIS A 113 13.93 2.16 2.36
N TYR A 114 14.50 3.28 2.79
CA TYR A 114 14.10 3.93 4.04
C TYR A 114 12.79 4.68 3.91
N ASP A 115 11.91 4.54 4.91
CA ASP A 115 10.62 5.21 4.96
C ASP A 115 10.77 6.74 5.00
N SER A 116 11.75 7.27 5.73
CA SER A 116 12.05 8.71 5.78
C SER A 116 12.44 9.30 4.43
N ASN A 117 12.89 8.48 3.48
CA ASN A 117 13.17 8.93 2.11
C ASN A 117 11.89 9.07 1.26
N THR A 118 10.69 8.74 1.79
CA THR A 118 9.38 8.90 1.13
C THR A 118 8.74 10.28 1.38
N GLN A 119 9.53 11.36 1.29
CA GLN A 119 9.06 12.73 1.54
C GLN A 119 8.41 13.41 0.32
N LEU A 120 8.56 12.79 -0.84
CA LEU A 120 8.02 13.23 -2.13
C LEU A 120 7.09 12.14 -2.66
N VAL A 121 5.85 12.52 -2.96
CA VAL A 121 4.95 11.70 -3.79
C VAL A 121 5.01 12.23 -5.20
N ILE A 122 5.20 11.31 -6.16
CA ILE A 122 5.15 11.62 -7.58
C ILE A 122 3.95 10.89 -8.16
N GLY A 123 2.98 11.66 -8.64
CA GLY A 123 1.85 11.14 -9.39
C GLY A 123 2.00 11.51 -10.87
N ALA A 124 1.50 10.65 -11.76
CA ALA A 124 1.41 10.98 -13.18
C ALA A 124 0.15 10.39 -13.81
N LEU A 125 -0.47 11.18 -14.67
CA LEU A 125 -1.54 10.75 -15.56
C LEU A 125 -0.94 10.36 -16.91
N ILE A 126 -1.09 9.10 -17.30
CA ILE A 126 -0.54 8.56 -18.54
C ILE A 126 -1.66 8.24 -19.51
N GLY A 127 -1.56 8.73 -20.75
CA GLY A 127 -2.51 8.44 -21.80
C GLY A 127 -2.51 6.95 -22.16
N TYR A 128 -3.68 6.31 -22.12
CA TYR A 128 -3.77 4.87 -22.35
C TYR A 128 -3.30 4.43 -23.74
N PHE A 129 -3.58 5.23 -24.78
CA PHE A 129 -3.15 4.91 -26.15
C PHE A 129 -1.77 5.45 -26.48
N SER A 130 -1.50 6.72 -26.13
CA SER A 130 -0.23 7.38 -26.45
C SER A 130 0.93 6.85 -25.64
N LYS A 131 0.66 6.30 -24.45
CA LYS A 131 1.66 5.95 -23.42
C LYS A 131 2.55 7.12 -22.99
N LYS A 132 2.13 8.35 -23.32
CA LYS A 132 2.79 9.59 -22.92
C LYS A 132 2.18 10.10 -21.62
N VAL A 133 3.00 10.74 -20.82
CA VAL A 133 2.57 11.46 -19.62
C VAL A 133 1.83 12.72 -20.07
N ILE A 134 0.57 12.85 -19.66
CA ILE A 134 -0.30 13.99 -19.93
C ILE A 134 -0.10 15.05 -18.85
N ALA A 135 -0.05 14.61 -17.59
CA ALA A 135 0.14 15.47 -16.44
C ALA A 135 0.96 14.74 -15.38
N ASN A 136 1.65 15.50 -14.54
CA ASN A 136 2.35 15.01 -13.37
C ASN A 136 2.16 15.97 -12.21
N VAL A 137 2.31 15.44 -10.99
CA VAL A 137 2.30 16.21 -9.76
C VAL A 137 3.41 15.70 -8.85
N THR A 138 4.11 16.63 -8.22
CA THR A 138 5.05 16.37 -7.14
C THR A 138 4.46 16.97 -5.88
N LEU A 139 4.26 16.15 -4.84
CA LEU A 139 3.79 16.61 -3.55
C LEU A 139 4.92 16.48 -2.54
N ASN A 140 5.22 17.55 -1.84
CA ASN A 140 6.24 17.60 -0.80
C ASN A 140 5.63 18.10 0.50
N ARG A 141 5.97 17.39 1.58
CA ARG A 141 5.60 17.76 2.96
C ARG A 141 6.67 18.55 3.68
N LYS A 142 7.86 18.69 3.07
CA LYS A 142 9.03 19.33 3.67
C LYS A 142 9.85 20.01 2.59
N TYR A 143 10.47 21.12 2.96
CA TYR A 143 11.41 21.85 2.11
C TYR A 143 12.60 22.31 2.95
N ALA A 144 13.82 22.29 2.38
CA ALA A 144 15.04 22.50 3.15
C ALA A 144 15.11 23.87 3.83
N LYS A 145 14.67 24.95 3.14
CA LYS A 145 14.66 26.30 3.72
C LYS A 145 13.62 26.41 4.84
N CYS A 146 12.39 25.94 4.62
CA CYS A 146 11.36 25.88 5.68
C CYS A 146 11.83 25.09 6.91
N ASP A 147 12.48 23.93 6.72
CA ASP A 147 13.01 23.11 7.82
C ASP A 147 14.09 23.86 8.64
N ARG A 148 14.75 24.88 8.06
CA ARG A 148 15.72 25.75 8.74
C ARG A 148 15.07 26.97 9.42
N GLY A 149 13.75 27.12 9.34
CA GLY A 149 13.02 28.24 9.95
C GLY A 149 12.79 29.43 9.04
N HIS A 150 13.11 29.31 7.74
CA HIS A 150 12.75 30.32 6.75
C HIS A 150 11.25 30.36 6.51
N LEU A 151 10.71 31.57 6.31
CA LEU A 151 9.30 31.76 5.97
C LEU A 151 9.07 31.34 4.51
N SER A 152 7.87 30.85 4.19
CA SER A 152 7.54 30.41 2.82
C SER A 152 7.74 31.49 1.77
N ASP A 153 7.64 32.75 2.19
CA ASP A 153 7.62 33.91 1.29
C ASP A 153 9.05 34.39 0.97
N ASP A 154 10.06 33.91 1.70
CA ASP A 154 11.46 34.30 1.50
C ASP A 154 12.19 33.44 0.45
N HIS A 155 11.51 32.45 -0.13
CA HIS A 155 12.07 31.55 -1.12
C HIS A 155 11.00 30.90 -2.00
N ASP A 156 11.44 30.25 -3.09
CA ASP A 156 10.57 29.37 -3.87
C ASP A 156 10.22 28.10 -3.07
N CYS A 157 9.20 28.23 -2.21
CA CYS A 157 8.75 27.19 -1.30
C CYS A 157 8.03 26.08 -2.08
N ARG A 158 8.65 24.90 -2.14
CA ARG A 158 8.08 23.70 -2.78
C ARG A 158 7.30 22.82 -1.82
N MET A 159 7.09 23.25 -0.57
CA MET A 159 6.20 22.58 0.38
C MET A 159 4.75 22.87 0.00
N ASN A 160 4.08 21.89 -0.60
CA ASN A 160 2.75 22.08 -1.22
C ASN A 160 1.71 21.08 -0.70
N PHE A 161 2.03 20.30 0.34
CA PHE A 161 1.08 19.41 0.97
C PHE A 161 1.14 19.47 2.50
N VAL A 162 -0.01 19.74 3.11
CA VAL A 162 -0.21 19.73 4.55
C VAL A 162 -1.10 18.54 4.91
N GLY A 163 -0.57 17.59 5.69
CA GLY A 163 -1.28 16.37 6.06
C GLY A 163 -0.37 15.17 6.29
N SER A 164 -0.95 13.98 6.30
CA SER A 164 -0.20 12.73 6.45
C SER A 164 0.36 12.22 5.11
N ALA A 165 1.46 11.45 5.14
CA ALA A 165 2.02 10.84 3.92
C ALA A 165 0.99 10.00 3.16
N LYS A 166 0.10 9.31 3.87
CA LYS A 166 -0.96 8.48 3.27
C LYS A 166 -2.01 9.30 2.52
N ALA A 167 -2.23 10.55 2.91
CA ALA A 167 -3.20 11.44 2.27
C ALA A 167 -2.63 12.11 1.01
N MET A 168 -1.32 12.04 0.77
CA MET A 168 -0.69 12.63 -0.42
C MET A 168 -1.12 11.93 -1.70
N GLU A 169 -1.29 10.61 -1.69
CA GLU A 169 -1.68 9.85 -2.88
C GLU A 169 -3.09 10.20 -3.39
N PRO A 170 -4.16 10.18 -2.57
CA PRO A 170 -5.48 10.61 -3.04
C PRO A 170 -5.50 12.09 -3.43
N HIS A 171 -4.72 12.94 -2.75
CA HIS A 171 -4.59 14.34 -3.14
C HIS A 171 -3.90 14.51 -4.50
N ALA A 172 -2.85 13.74 -4.77
CA ALA A 172 -2.19 13.70 -6.07
C ALA A 172 -3.15 13.23 -7.17
N ALA A 173 -4.00 12.24 -6.88
CA ALA A 173 -4.99 11.76 -7.85
C ALA A 173 -6.00 12.85 -8.23
N MET A 174 -6.45 13.68 -7.28
CA MET A 174 -7.32 14.84 -7.58
C MET A 174 -6.59 15.89 -8.41
N ALA A 175 -5.35 16.25 -8.03
CA ALA A 175 -4.50 17.21 -8.75
C ALA A 175 -4.22 16.79 -10.20
N LEU A 176 -4.14 15.49 -10.47
CA LEU A 176 -3.93 14.95 -11.82
C LEU A 176 -5.19 14.87 -12.66
N THR A 177 -6.37 14.87 -12.04
CA THR A 177 -7.65 14.64 -12.71
C THR A 177 -8.49 15.91 -12.69
N LYS A 178 -9.36 16.07 -11.70
CA LYS A 178 -10.31 17.20 -11.62
C LYS A 178 -9.60 18.54 -11.52
N ASP A 179 -8.60 18.64 -10.65
CA ASP A 179 -7.95 19.92 -10.32
C ASP A 179 -6.82 20.26 -11.30
N ASN A 180 -6.70 19.48 -12.40
CA ASN A 180 -5.66 19.70 -13.37
C ASN A 180 -5.98 20.91 -14.26
N PRO A 181 -5.16 21.97 -14.24
CA PRO A 181 -5.47 23.21 -14.96
C PRO A 181 -5.48 23.02 -16.48
N ILE A 182 -4.65 22.11 -17.01
CA ILE A 182 -4.60 21.83 -18.45
C ILE A 182 -5.87 21.11 -18.90
N LEU A 183 -6.35 20.14 -18.11
CA LEU A 183 -7.60 19.45 -18.42
C LEU A 183 -8.80 20.39 -18.33
N GLN A 184 -8.84 21.25 -17.31
CA GLN A 184 -9.89 22.27 -17.16
C GLN A 184 -9.89 23.27 -18.32
N ALA A 185 -8.72 23.80 -18.71
CA ALA A 185 -8.59 24.74 -19.83
C ALA A 185 -9.02 24.11 -21.17
N CYS A 186 -8.80 22.82 -21.34
CA CYS A 186 -9.23 22.07 -22.52
C CYS A 186 -10.67 21.53 -22.43
N ASN A 187 -11.36 21.74 -21.31
CA ASN A 187 -12.66 21.15 -21.00
C ASN A 187 -12.68 19.60 -21.17
N ILE A 188 -11.65 18.95 -20.64
CA ILE A 188 -11.46 17.48 -20.72
C ILE A 188 -11.70 16.87 -19.34
N GLU A 189 -12.54 15.84 -19.29
CA GLU A 189 -12.82 15.08 -18.07
C GLU A 189 -12.27 13.66 -18.15
N VAL A 190 -11.74 13.15 -17.03
CA VAL A 190 -11.26 11.77 -16.94
C VAL A 190 -12.44 10.83 -16.72
N GLY A 191 -12.80 10.04 -17.74
CA GLY A 191 -13.89 9.05 -17.63
C GLY A 191 -13.46 7.68 -17.10
N ILE A 192 -12.27 7.21 -17.45
CA ILE A 192 -11.73 5.92 -16.99
C ILE A 192 -10.42 6.14 -16.26
N PHE A 193 -10.40 5.81 -14.97
CA PHE A 193 -9.23 5.90 -14.10
C PHE A 193 -8.62 4.52 -13.91
N ILE A 194 -7.47 4.29 -14.55
CA ILE A 194 -6.69 3.06 -14.44
C ILE A 194 -5.61 3.26 -13.36
N ALA A 195 -5.74 2.55 -12.25
CA ALA A 195 -4.81 2.67 -11.13
C ALA A 195 -4.77 1.36 -10.32
N ASP A 196 -3.87 1.34 -9.32
CA ASP A 196 -3.75 0.24 -8.36
C ASP A 196 -5.06 0.02 -7.60
N ASN A 197 -5.15 -1.11 -6.90
CA ASN A 197 -6.37 -1.49 -6.18
C ASN A 197 -6.74 -0.60 -4.99
N ASP A 198 -5.95 0.44 -4.70
CA ASP A 198 -6.19 1.37 -3.60
C ASP A 198 -7.47 2.18 -3.79
N SER A 199 -8.35 2.12 -2.79
CA SER A 199 -9.68 2.74 -2.82
C SER A 199 -9.65 4.23 -2.51
N SER A 200 -8.65 4.70 -1.75
CA SER A 200 -8.51 6.11 -1.34
C SER A 200 -8.48 7.07 -2.54
N SER A 201 -7.65 6.78 -3.54
CA SER A 201 -7.45 7.64 -4.72
C SER A 201 -8.71 7.74 -5.58
N ILE A 202 -9.41 6.62 -5.83
CA ILE A 202 -10.66 6.66 -6.59
C ILE A 202 -11.79 7.33 -5.79
N CYS A 203 -11.86 7.12 -4.48
CA CYS A 203 -12.88 7.75 -3.64
C CYS A 203 -12.73 9.28 -3.65
N ALA A 204 -11.50 9.78 -3.55
CA ALA A 204 -11.21 11.21 -3.64
C ALA A 204 -11.61 11.77 -5.01
N VAL A 205 -11.19 11.12 -6.10
CA VAL A 205 -11.54 11.54 -7.47
C VAL A 205 -13.05 11.54 -7.69
N LYS A 206 -13.76 10.49 -7.28
CA LYS A 206 -15.23 10.40 -7.41
C LYS A 206 -15.97 11.42 -6.58
N ALA A 207 -15.52 11.68 -5.35
CA ALA A 207 -16.13 12.68 -4.49
C ALA A 207 -15.94 14.10 -5.04
N ALA A 208 -14.82 14.34 -5.71
CA ALA A 208 -14.54 15.61 -6.34
C ALA A 208 -15.29 15.77 -7.68
N SER A 209 -15.35 14.74 -8.52
CA SER A 209 -15.94 14.83 -9.86
C SER A 209 -17.46 15.00 -9.87
N HIS A 210 -17.96 15.81 -10.80
CA HIS A 210 -19.41 15.97 -11.04
C HIS A 210 -19.97 14.92 -12.03
N HIS A 211 -19.08 14.14 -12.65
CA HIS A 211 -19.39 13.08 -13.61
C HIS A 211 -18.95 11.70 -13.11
N GLU A 212 -19.47 10.64 -13.74
CA GLU A 212 -19.09 9.26 -13.39
C GLU A 212 -17.65 8.97 -13.82
N VAL A 213 -16.81 8.58 -12.85
CA VAL A 213 -15.45 8.10 -13.08
C VAL A 213 -15.39 6.58 -12.86
N LEU A 214 -15.16 5.83 -13.93
CA LEU A 214 -15.01 4.38 -13.86
C LEU A 214 -13.60 4.01 -13.42
N LYS A 215 -13.46 3.20 -12.36
CA LYS A 215 -12.17 2.63 -11.97
C LYS A 215 -11.94 1.33 -12.73
N GLN A 216 -10.76 1.21 -13.32
CA GLN A 216 -10.26 -0.06 -13.83
C GLN A 216 -8.97 -0.43 -13.10
N SER A 217 -8.97 -1.61 -12.47
CA SER A 217 -7.76 -2.16 -11.85
C SER A 217 -6.71 -2.53 -12.88
N ASP A 218 -5.46 -2.32 -12.53
CA ASP A 218 -4.33 -2.76 -13.33
C ASP A 218 -4.13 -4.30 -13.24
N LYS A 219 -3.45 -4.87 -14.23
CA LYS A 219 -3.21 -6.32 -14.32
C LYS A 219 -2.29 -6.86 -13.24
N ASN A 220 -1.32 -6.07 -12.78
CA ASN A 220 -0.25 -6.57 -11.92
C ASN A 220 -0.70 -6.66 -10.45
N HIS A 221 -1.63 -5.80 -10.00
CA HIS A 221 -2.17 -5.86 -8.64
C HIS A 221 -3.39 -6.79 -8.51
N THR A 222 -3.86 -7.38 -9.61
CA THR A 222 -4.89 -8.43 -9.59
C THR A 222 -4.22 -9.78 -9.38
N SER A 223 -4.59 -10.52 -8.32
CA SER A 223 -3.85 -11.72 -7.85
C SER A 223 -3.50 -12.72 -8.98
N GLN A 224 -2.34 -13.39 -8.86
CA GLN A 224 -1.77 -14.27 -9.90
C GLN A 224 -2.70 -15.40 -10.40
N LYS A 225 -3.68 -15.83 -9.58
CA LYS A 225 -4.70 -16.82 -9.98
C LYS A 225 -5.86 -16.18 -10.74
N THR A 226 -6.25 -14.95 -10.39
CA THR A 226 -7.31 -14.19 -11.09
C THR A 226 -6.83 -13.52 -12.39
N SER A 227 -5.52 -13.28 -12.56
CA SER A 227 -4.98 -12.64 -13.77
C SER A 227 -5.20 -13.44 -15.07
N GLN A 228 -5.47 -14.75 -14.98
CA GLN A 228 -5.85 -15.57 -16.14
C GLN A 228 -7.26 -15.22 -16.66
N PHE A 229 -8.11 -14.67 -15.80
CA PHE A 229 -9.52 -14.37 -16.08
C PHE A 229 -9.83 -12.86 -16.11
N VAL A 230 -8.85 -12.01 -15.77
CA VAL A 230 -9.03 -10.55 -15.66
C VAL A 230 -8.44 -9.81 -16.86
N SER A 231 -9.29 -9.09 -17.56
CA SER A 231 -8.93 -8.17 -18.65
C SER A 231 -8.60 -6.77 -18.10
N GLY A 232 -7.48 -6.65 -17.38
CA GLY A 232 -6.99 -5.35 -16.88
C GLY A 232 -6.10 -4.60 -17.88
N ALA A 233 -5.87 -3.32 -17.61
CA ALA A 233 -4.83 -2.54 -18.29
C ALA A 233 -3.44 -2.95 -17.75
N SER A 234 -2.41 -2.93 -18.61
CA SER A 234 -1.04 -3.23 -18.18
C SER A 234 -0.42 -2.02 -17.48
N SER A 235 0.18 -2.22 -16.31
CA SER A 235 0.94 -1.21 -15.56
C SER A 235 2.39 -1.05 -16.03
N ASN A 236 2.78 -1.67 -17.15
CA ASN A 236 4.13 -1.54 -17.70
C ASN A 236 4.53 -0.06 -17.92
N SER A 237 3.56 0.81 -18.27
CA SER A 237 3.83 2.24 -18.44
C SER A 237 4.12 2.94 -17.11
N ASN A 238 3.40 2.59 -16.04
CA ASN A 238 3.64 3.11 -14.69
C ASN A 238 5.00 2.63 -14.17
N GLU A 239 5.30 1.34 -14.33
CA GLU A 239 6.60 0.76 -13.95
C GLU A 239 7.76 1.40 -14.73
N SER A 240 7.57 1.60 -16.04
CA SER A 240 8.57 2.26 -16.89
C SER A 240 8.79 3.72 -16.49
N LEU A 241 7.73 4.44 -16.12
CA LEU A 241 7.82 5.81 -15.60
C LEU A 241 8.58 5.84 -14.28
N ASN A 242 8.23 4.97 -13.34
CA ASN A 242 8.89 4.86 -12.05
C ASN A 242 10.39 4.54 -12.21
N ALA A 243 10.73 3.61 -13.09
CA ALA A 243 12.12 3.28 -13.40
C ALA A 243 12.89 4.49 -13.98
N MET A 244 12.25 5.26 -14.87
CA MET A 244 12.81 6.47 -15.45
C MET A 244 13.03 7.56 -14.40
N ILE A 245 12.05 7.80 -13.53
CA ILE A 245 12.17 8.76 -12.41
C ILE A 245 13.32 8.36 -11.50
N VAL A 246 13.37 7.09 -11.07
CA VAL A 246 14.43 6.57 -10.20
C VAL A 246 15.82 6.73 -10.83
N SER A 247 15.93 6.64 -12.16
CA SER A 247 17.21 6.87 -12.85
C SER A 247 17.71 8.32 -12.76
N LYS A 248 16.81 9.30 -12.59
CA LYS A 248 17.13 10.74 -12.54
C LYS A 248 17.14 11.31 -11.12
N ALA A 249 16.25 10.80 -10.28
CA ALA A 249 16.09 11.11 -8.86
C ALA A 249 16.13 9.80 -8.05
N PRO A 250 17.32 9.18 -7.89
CA PRO A 250 17.45 7.95 -7.12
C PRO A 250 17.04 8.15 -5.66
N LYS A 251 16.29 7.20 -5.12
CA LYS A 251 15.81 7.17 -3.72
C LYS A 251 16.93 7.10 -2.68
N SER A 252 18.17 6.85 -3.10
CA SER A 252 19.37 6.91 -2.24
C SER A 252 19.82 8.34 -1.96
N ARG A 253 19.19 9.36 -2.57
CA ARG A 253 19.49 10.78 -2.39
C ARG A 253 18.22 11.56 -2.08
N VAL A 254 18.35 12.65 -1.32
CA VAL A 254 17.22 13.50 -0.89
C VAL A 254 17.05 14.65 -1.86
N TYR A 255 16.30 14.43 -2.93
CA TYR A 255 15.94 15.52 -3.84
C TYR A 255 14.60 16.18 -3.50
N SER A 256 13.80 15.57 -2.64
CA SER A 256 12.47 16.06 -2.24
C SER A 256 12.49 17.37 -1.44
N LYS A 257 13.66 17.78 -0.93
CA LYS A 257 13.81 18.98 -0.10
C LYS A 257 14.38 20.19 -0.86
N SER A 258 14.67 20.06 -2.15
CA SER A 258 15.23 21.13 -2.98
C SER A 258 14.51 21.23 -4.32
N THR A 259 14.72 22.33 -5.01
CA THR A 259 14.19 22.58 -6.37
C THR A 259 14.67 21.53 -7.39
N GLU A 260 15.79 20.85 -7.12
CA GLU A 260 16.30 19.78 -7.98
C GLU A 260 15.35 18.59 -8.11
N GLY A 261 14.52 18.31 -7.09
CA GLY A 261 13.56 17.21 -7.13
C GLY A 261 12.59 17.34 -8.30
N ASP A 262 11.93 18.49 -8.40
CA ASP A 262 10.97 18.78 -9.46
C ASP A 262 11.65 18.80 -10.84
N GLY A 263 12.83 19.42 -10.95
CA GLY A 263 13.59 19.47 -12.20
C GLY A 263 14.01 18.08 -12.71
N ARG A 264 14.39 17.16 -11.81
CA ARG A 264 14.75 15.77 -12.17
C ARG A 264 13.52 14.97 -12.61
N VAL A 265 12.38 15.16 -11.95
CA VAL A 265 11.10 14.55 -12.35
C VAL A 265 10.66 15.07 -13.71
N ALA A 266 10.74 16.38 -13.95
CA ALA A 266 10.45 17.00 -15.24
C ALA A 266 11.36 16.46 -16.36
N CYS A 267 12.65 16.28 -16.10
CA CYS A 267 13.58 15.65 -17.04
C CYS A 267 13.19 14.19 -17.36
N ALA A 268 12.80 13.40 -16.36
CA ALA A 268 12.38 12.01 -16.56
C ALA A 268 11.12 11.93 -17.43
N ILE A 269 10.15 12.80 -17.19
CA ILE A 269 8.91 12.89 -17.96
C ILE A 269 9.18 13.34 -19.39
N SER A 270 10.02 14.37 -19.56
CA SER A 270 10.41 14.87 -20.88
C SER A 270 11.07 13.77 -21.71
N LYS A 271 11.95 12.98 -21.10
CA LYS A 271 12.57 11.82 -21.76
C LYS A 271 11.55 10.74 -22.16
N ILE A 272 10.53 10.47 -21.35
CA ILE A 272 9.47 9.51 -21.73
C ILE A 272 8.65 10.02 -22.91
N ASN A 273 8.31 11.31 -22.91
CA ASN A 273 7.43 11.88 -23.91
C ASN A 273 8.13 12.16 -25.25
N LEU A 274 9.41 12.54 -25.22
CA LEU A 274 10.17 13.03 -26.36
C LEU A 274 11.38 12.16 -26.74
N GLY A 275 11.76 11.17 -25.92
CA GLY A 275 13.03 10.46 -26.07
C GLY A 275 14.21 11.31 -25.60
N GLU A 276 15.45 10.92 -25.91
CA GLU A 276 16.66 11.66 -25.54
C GLU A 276 16.77 13.03 -26.23
N LYS A 277 16.00 13.26 -27.30
CA LYS A 277 15.89 14.57 -27.95
C LYS A 277 15.41 15.69 -27.03
N TYR A 278 14.77 15.37 -25.90
CA TYR A 278 14.38 16.39 -24.92
C TYR A 278 15.57 17.23 -24.44
N VAL A 279 16.78 16.66 -24.36
CA VAL A 279 17.98 17.39 -23.92
C VAL A 279 18.29 18.52 -24.90
N ASN A 280 18.13 18.29 -26.20
CA ASN A 280 18.34 19.31 -27.22
C ASN A 280 17.31 20.42 -27.15
N ASN A 281 16.05 20.06 -26.98
CA ASN A 281 14.96 21.03 -26.80
C ASN A 281 15.21 21.88 -25.53
N LEU A 282 15.60 21.23 -24.43
CA LEU A 282 15.90 21.91 -23.18
C LEU A 282 17.06 22.89 -23.33
N THR A 283 18.18 22.48 -23.93
CA THR A 283 19.32 23.39 -24.11
C THR A 283 19.04 24.53 -25.06
N LYS A 284 18.23 24.29 -26.10
CA LYS A 284 17.78 25.35 -27.01
C LYS A 284 16.93 26.38 -26.26
N ASN A 285 16.01 25.91 -25.42
CA ASN A 285 15.16 26.77 -24.61
C ASN A 285 15.96 27.54 -23.54
N LEU A 286 16.99 26.90 -22.96
CA LEU A 286 17.94 27.54 -22.03
C LEU A 286 18.99 28.41 -22.73
N LYS A 287 18.90 28.58 -24.06
CA LYS A 287 19.86 29.35 -24.88
C LYS A 287 21.32 28.91 -24.69
N MET A 288 21.55 27.64 -24.41
CA MET A 288 22.88 27.05 -24.22
C MET A 288 23.42 26.47 -25.53
N SER A 289 24.74 26.50 -25.72
CA SER A 289 25.38 25.89 -26.90
C SER A 289 25.23 24.36 -26.87
N SER A 290 24.81 23.80 -28.00
CA SER A 290 24.79 22.35 -28.18
C SER A 290 26.14 21.85 -28.63
N GLY A 291 26.78 21.01 -27.79
CA GLY A 291 28.01 20.33 -28.17
C GLY A 291 27.82 19.48 -29.42
N ILE A 292 28.84 19.48 -30.29
CA ILE A 292 28.83 18.91 -31.65
C ILE A 292 28.42 17.42 -31.66
N HIS A 293 28.75 16.66 -30.62
CA HIS A 293 28.48 15.23 -30.54
C HIS A 293 27.12 14.88 -29.91
N ARG A 294 26.39 15.86 -29.36
CA ARG A 294 25.18 15.60 -28.57
C ARG A 294 24.02 15.09 -29.42
N ASP A 295 23.79 15.68 -30.58
CA ASP A 295 22.71 15.28 -31.47
C ASP A 295 22.88 13.84 -31.96
N LYS A 296 24.12 13.48 -32.32
CA LYS A 296 24.48 12.12 -32.70
C LYS A 296 24.20 11.14 -31.55
N PHE A 297 24.69 11.45 -30.35
CA PHE A 297 24.46 10.62 -29.17
C PHE A 297 22.96 10.43 -28.86
N CYS A 298 22.17 11.52 -28.82
CA CYS A 298 20.73 11.44 -28.57
C CYS A 298 20.02 10.57 -29.62
N ASN A 299 20.36 10.73 -30.90
CA ASN A 299 19.79 9.91 -31.98
C ASN A 299 20.16 8.44 -31.87
N ASP A 300 21.42 8.13 -31.55
CA ASP A 300 21.92 6.76 -31.41
C ASP A 300 21.22 6.02 -30.25
N ILE A 301 21.06 6.69 -29.10
CA ILE A 301 20.36 6.12 -27.94
C ILE A 301 18.87 5.91 -28.25
N ASP A 302 18.21 6.87 -28.89
CA ASP A 302 16.80 6.72 -29.28
C ASP A 302 16.61 5.59 -30.30
N LEU A 303 17.51 5.47 -31.28
CA LEU A 303 17.49 4.39 -32.26
C LEU A 303 17.69 3.03 -31.59
N PHE A 304 18.65 2.93 -30.67
CA PHE A 304 18.88 1.73 -29.87
C PHE A 304 17.64 1.34 -29.06
N ASN A 305 17.02 2.29 -28.36
CA ASN A 305 15.81 2.06 -27.57
C ASN A 305 14.62 1.63 -28.44
N LYS A 306 14.45 2.22 -29.63
CA LYS A 306 13.44 1.80 -30.60
C LYS A 306 13.65 0.37 -31.07
N LYS A 307 14.88 0.00 -31.46
CA LYS A 307 15.23 -1.38 -31.84
C LYS A 307 14.97 -2.37 -30.71
N LYS A 308 15.41 -2.03 -29.49
CA LYS A 308 15.18 -2.84 -28.28
C LYS A 308 13.68 -3.03 -27.99
N TYR A 309 12.87 -1.98 -28.12
CA TYR A 309 11.43 -2.05 -27.94
C TYR A 309 10.76 -2.92 -29.00
N ALA A 310 11.09 -2.72 -30.29
CA ALA A 310 10.57 -3.54 -31.38
C ALA A 310 10.89 -5.03 -31.16
N ASN A 311 12.14 -5.34 -30.79
CA ASN A 311 12.56 -6.69 -30.43
C ASN A 311 11.75 -7.25 -29.25
N SER A 312 11.45 -6.43 -28.24
CA SER A 312 10.66 -6.85 -27.07
C SER A 312 9.21 -7.22 -27.40
N LEU A 313 8.66 -6.70 -28.50
CA LEU A 313 7.31 -6.99 -28.98
C LEU A 313 7.22 -8.29 -29.78
N THR A 314 8.34 -8.75 -30.35
CA THR A 314 8.39 -9.96 -31.18
C THR A 314 7.90 -11.19 -30.43
N ARG A 315 7.27 -12.13 -31.16
CA ARG A 315 6.82 -13.41 -30.60
C ARG A 315 7.99 -14.19 -29.99
N ALA A 316 9.13 -14.22 -30.67
CA ALA A 316 10.34 -14.90 -30.19
C ALA A 316 10.81 -14.35 -28.84
N ALA A 317 10.91 -13.03 -28.68
CA ALA A 317 11.32 -12.42 -27.41
C ALA A 317 10.29 -12.65 -26.29
N LYS A 318 8.99 -12.59 -26.59
CA LYS A 318 7.92 -12.91 -25.62
C LYS A 318 7.97 -14.36 -25.20
N SER A 319 8.08 -15.30 -26.16
CA SER A 319 8.22 -16.74 -25.89
C SER A 319 9.46 -17.04 -25.05
N ARG A 320 10.62 -16.46 -25.41
CA ARG A 320 11.85 -16.59 -24.64
C ARG A 320 11.71 -16.06 -23.22
N ARG A 321 11.02 -14.93 -23.02
CA ARG A 321 10.73 -14.38 -21.69
C ARG A 321 9.88 -15.32 -20.85
N VAL A 322 8.83 -15.93 -21.44
CA VAL A 322 7.99 -16.91 -20.76
C VAL A 322 8.80 -18.17 -20.42
N ALA A 323 9.61 -18.68 -21.34
CA ALA A 323 10.48 -19.83 -21.10
C ALA A 323 11.49 -19.57 -19.99
N LEU A 324 12.17 -18.41 -20.00
CA LEU A 324 13.08 -17.99 -18.93
C LEU A 324 12.36 -17.84 -17.59
N ARG A 325 11.14 -17.28 -17.57
CA ARG A 325 10.33 -17.18 -16.35
C ARG A 325 9.98 -18.56 -15.79
N LYS A 326 9.58 -19.50 -16.65
CA LYS A 326 9.35 -20.90 -16.26
C LYS A 326 10.61 -21.55 -15.71
N SER A 327 11.75 -21.39 -16.39
CA SER A 327 13.03 -21.94 -15.95
C SER A 327 13.47 -21.37 -14.59
N LYS A 328 13.39 -20.04 -14.40
CA LYS A 328 13.66 -19.39 -13.11
C LYS A 328 12.73 -19.87 -12.00
N THR A 329 11.44 -20.03 -12.30
CA THR A 329 10.46 -20.53 -11.32
C THR A 329 10.76 -21.98 -10.96
N ALA A 330 11.07 -22.83 -11.94
CA ALA A 330 11.46 -24.22 -11.69
C ALA A 330 12.75 -24.32 -10.88
N LEU A 331 13.74 -23.46 -11.17
CA LEU A 331 14.97 -23.37 -10.39
C LEU A 331 14.67 -22.95 -8.95
N LYS A 332 13.87 -21.88 -8.76
CA LYS A 332 13.43 -21.44 -7.43
C LYS A 332 12.73 -22.57 -6.67
N ASN A 333 11.77 -23.26 -7.28
CA ASN A 333 11.06 -24.38 -6.66
C ASN A 333 12.01 -25.54 -6.28
N ARG A 334 13.05 -25.80 -7.09
CA ARG A 334 14.08 -26.79 -6.76
C ARG A 334 14.96 -26.35 -5.59
N HIS A 335 15.31 -25.07 -5.52
CA HIS A 335 16.01 -24.51 -4.37
C HIS A 335 15.15 -24.61 -3.12
N GLU A 336 13.89 -24.16 -3.18
CA GLU A 336 12.92 -24.29 -2.07
C GLU A 336 12.72 -25.75 -1.64
N ALA A 337 12.67 -26.70 -2.59
CA ALA A 337 12.58 -28.13 -2.28
C ALA A 337 13.86 -28.69 -1.62
N LYS A 338 15.05 -28.23 -2.04
CA LYS A 338 16.34 -28.62 -1.45
C LYS A 338 16.57 -27.99 -0.07
N GLU A 339 16.16 -26.74 0.10
CA GLU A 339 16.21 -25.98 1.36
C GLU A 339 15.22 -26.55 2.39
N GLY A 340 14.24 -27.34 1.94
CA GLY A 340 13.18 -27.87 2.77
C GLY A 340 12.27 -26.77 3.27
N THR A 341 11.55 -27.02 4.35
CA THR A 341 10.62 -26.03 4.90
C THR A 341 11.38 -25.00 5.73
N THR A 342 11.99 -24.00 5.11
CA THR A 342 12.70 -22.89 5.80
C THR A 342 11.73 -21.92 6.49
N TYR A 343 10.53 -21.74 5.95
CA TYR A 343 9.46 -20.96 6.57
C TYR A 343 8.09 -21.59 6.26
N LYS A 344 7.39 -22.05 7.30
CA LYS A 344 5.96 -22.37 7.24
C LYS A 344 5.21 -21.16 7.80
N SER A 345 4.37 -20.51 7.00
CA SER A 345 3.33 -19.64 7.56
C SER A 345 2.47 -20.48 8.50
N ASN A 346 2.31 -20.04 9.76
CA ASN A 346 1.68 -20.75 10.89
C ASN A 346 2.51 -21.83 11.62
N ILE A 347 3.83 -21.68 11.76
CA ILE A 347 4.54 -22.37 12.85
C ILE A 347 4.14 -21.70 14.17
N ARG A 348 3.33 -22.37 15.00
CA ARG A 348 3.18 -22.00 16.41
C ARG A 348 4.46 -22.42 17.14
N LEU A 349 4.94 -21.59 18.08
CA LEU A 349 5.96 -22.03 19.04
C LEU A 349 5.38 -23.21 19.83
N ARG A 350 5.86 -24.44 19.56
CA ARG A 350 6.14 -25.53 20.50
C ARG A 350 6.17 -26.86 19.75
N ASP A 351 7.37 -27.43 19.63
CA ASP A 351 7.63 -28.88 19.63
C ASP A 351 9.03 -29.12 20.25
N TYR A 352 9.35 -28.39 21.33
CA TYR A 352 10.48 -28.76 22.19
C TYR A 352 9.91 -29.26 23.51
N ILE A 353 9.97 -30.58 23.69
CA ILE A 353 9.82 -31.23 24.98
C ILE A 353 11.07 -30.86 25.76
N HIS A 354 10.96 -29.94 26.72
CA HIS A 354 11.99 -29.76 27.74
C HIS A 354 11.66 -30.67 28.92
N GLU A 355 12.57 -31.58 29.22
CA GLU A 355 12.64 -32.28 30.49
C GLU A 355 12.68 -31.25 31.64
N SER A 356 11.93 -31.54 32.70
CA SER A 356 11.71 -30.67 33.84
C SER A 356 12.98 -30.52 34.68
N PHE A 357 13.51 -29.30 34.76
CA PHE A 357 14.48 -28.93 35.80
C PHE A 357 13.75 -28.42 37.05
N PRO A 358 14.17 -28.83 38.26
CA PRO A 358 13.54 -28.39 39.49
C PRO A 358 13.90 -26.93 39.79
N ILE A 359 12.87 -26.11 40.03
CA ILE A 359 13.02 -24.70 40.42
C ILE A 359 13.41 -24.64 41.90
N VAL A 360 14.55 -24.00 42.17
CA VAL A 360 14.98 -23.61 43.52
C VAL A 360 14.17 -22.39 43.95
N THR A 361 13.50 -22.47 45.09
CA THR A 361 12.79 -21.35 45.72
C THR A 361 13.78 -20.37 46.35
N ILE A 362 13.75 -19.10 45.90
CA ILE A 362 14.48 -17.99 46.54
C ILE A 362 13.47 -17.13 47.29
N GLU A 363 13.73 -16.91 48.58
CA GLU A 363 12.93 -16.09 49.49
C GLU A 363 12.94 -14.61 49.08
N VAL A 364 11.74 -14.01 49.07
CA VAL A 364 11.52 -12.61 48.70
C VAL A 364 11.61 -11.74 49.95
N CYS A 365 12.56 -10.80 49.99
CA CYS A 365 12.54 -9.70 50.96
C CYS A 365 12.78 -8.34 50.27
N LYS A 366 11.81 -7.44 50.51
CA LYS A 366 11.70 -6.01 50.12
C LYS A 366 11.39 -5.74 48.65
N ALA A 367 10.22 -5.11 48.44
CA ALA A 367 9.62 -4.86 47.14
C ALA A 367 10.41 -3.88 46.26
N PRO A 368 10.83 -4.25 45.04
CA PRO A 368 11.12 -3.31 43.98
C PRO A 368 9.83 -2.88 43.26
N ILE A 369 9.77 -1.60 42.89
CA ILE A 369 8.77 -1.05 41.98
C ILE A 369 8.93 -1.74 40.63
N ILE A 370 7.92 -2.49 40.20
CA ILE A 370 7.90 -3.13 38.88
C ILE A 370 7.20 -2.19 37.90
N VAL A 371 7.98 -1.62 36.98
CA VAL A 371 7.48 -0.94 35.78
C VAL A 371 7.49 -1.97 34.65
N PHE A 372 6.32 -2.31 34.14
CA PHE A 372 6.19 -3.12 32.94
C PHE A 372 6.29 -2.22 31.70
N PHE A 373 7.33 -2.44 30.90
CA PHE A 373 7.30 -2.15 29.48
C PHE A 373 7.02 -3.45 28.74
N ASP A 374 5.99 -3.47 27.89
CA ASP A 374 5.79 -4.54 26.93
C ASP A 374 5.77 -4.00 25.49
N LEU A 375 6.65 -4.58 24.69
CA LEU A 375 6.83 -4.38 23.28
C LEU A 375 6.28 -5.63 22.61
N GLU A 376 5.22 -5.43 21.82
CA GLU A 376 4.77 -6.25 20.67
C GLU A 376 3.49 -7.11 20.84
N THR A 377 2.37 -6.43 20.56
CA THR A 377 1.38 -6.80 19.52
C THR A 377 0.85 -8.25 19.50
N TYR A 378 -0.16 -8.53 20.33
CA TYR A 378 -1.17 -9.57 20.06
C TYR A 378 -2.62 -9.10 20.30
N ASP A 379 -2.86 -8.10 21.17
CA ASP A 379 -4.24 -7.76 21.62
C ASP A 379 -5.03 -6.74 20.76
N LEU A 380 -4.44 -6.10 19.75
CA LEU A 380 -5.19 -5.19 18.86
C LEU A 380 -5.91 -5.92 17.72
N ILE A 381 -5.52 -7.16 17.41
CA ILE A 381 -6.19 -7.99 16.40
C ILE A 381 -7.41 -8.68 17.01
N SER A 382 -7.35 -9.09 18.28
CA SER A 382 -8.51 -9.67 19.00
C SER A 382 -9.58 -8.63 19.36
N SER A 383 -9.27 -7.34 19.25
CA SER A 383 -10.18 -6.22 19.55
C SER A 383 -10.53 -5.34 18.34
N SER A 384 -10.12 -5.70 17.11
CA SER A 384 -10.46 -4.90 15.91
C SER A 384 -11.90 -5.11 15.45
N PHE A 385 -12.62 -3.99 15.27
CA PHE A 385 -14.05 -3.91 14.94
C PHE A 385 -14.20 -3.34 13.52
N THR A 386 -14.77 -4.09 12.57
CA THR A 386 -14.83 -3.67 11.17
C THR A 386 -16.05 -2.79 10.86
N TRP A 387 -16.02 -2.08 9.73
CA TRP A 387 -17.15 -1.27 9.27
C TRP A 387 -18.36 -2.12 8.85
N ASP A 388 -18.12 -3.34 8.35
CA ASP A 388 -19.21 -4.30 8.12
C ASP A 388 -19.77 -4.81 9.46
N ASP A 389 -18.94 -5.04 10.48
CA ASP A 389 -19.44 -5.37 11.83
C ASP A 389 -20.25 -4.21 12.43
N ALA A 390 -19.85 -2.96 12.17
CA ALA A 390 -20.57 -1.75 12.56
C ALA A 390 -21.90 -1.61 11.79
N CYS A 391 -21.89 -1.77 10.47
CA CYS A 391 -23.08 -1.68 9.62
C CYS A 391 -24.04 -2.84 9.87
N ASN A 392 -23.53 -4.05 10.09
CA ASN A 392 -24.31 -5.22 10.47
C ASN A 392 -24.91 -5.04 11.87
N LYS A 393 -24.19 -4.48 12.85
CA LYS A 393 -24.76 -4.09 14.15
C LYS A 393 -25.86 -3.04 14.01
N ILE A 394 -25.68 -2.01 13.16
CA ILE A 394 -26.68 -0.95 12.95
C ILE A 394 -27.92 -1.50 12.22
N LYS A 395 -27.76 -2.34 11.19
CA LYS A 395 -28.88 -3.00 10.49
C LYS A 395 -29.59 -4.02 11.40
N PHE A 396 -28.83 -4.81 12.16
CA PHE A 396 -29.37 -5.72 13.17
C PHE A 396 -30.17 -4.94 14.20
N ALA A 397 -29.63 -3.86 14.77
CA ALA A 397 -30.33 -3.01 15.74
C ALA A 397 -31.64 -2.41 15.19
N LYS A 398 -31.68 -2.02 13.90
CA LYS A 398 -32.89 -1.51 13.24
C LYS A 398 -33.96 -2.59 13.01
N ASN A 399 -33.56 -3.82 12.66
CA ASN A 399 -34.50 -4.92 12.39
C ASN A 399 -34.86 -5.74 13.64
N LEU A 400 -34.15 -5.53 14.75
CA LEU A 400 -34.29 -6.31 15.98
C LEU A 400 -35.68 -6.24 16.64
N PRO A 401 -36.38 -5.09 16.70
CA PRO A 401 -37.70 -5.02 17.30
C PRO A 401 -38.73 -5.90 16.56
N GLN A 402 -38.68 -5.92 15.22
CA GLN A 402 -39.60 -6.72 14.41
C GLN A 402 -39.25 -8.21 14.46
N ALA A 403 -37.96 -8.56 14.44
CA ALA A 403 -37.52 -9.95 14.55
C ALA A 403 -37.79 -10.57 15.93
N LEU A 404 -37.77 -9.76 17.00
CA LEU A 404 -38.13 -10.22 18.36
C LEU A 404 -39.63 -10.52 18.51
N LYS A 405 -40.51 -9.86 17.77
CA LYS A 405 -41.96 -10.19 17.75
C LYS A 405 -42.21 -11.62 17.25
N ASN A 406 -41.41 -12.11 16.30
CA ASN A 406 -41.52 -13.48 15.80
C ASN A 406 -41.10 -14.55 16.83
N LEU A 407 -40.44 -14.16 17.92
CA LEU A 407 -40.07 -15.02 19.06
C LEU A 407 -40.78 -14.56 20.35
N GLU A 408 -41.91 -13.86 20.22
CA GLU A 408 -42.64 -13.30 21.36
C GLU A 408 -43.36 -14.36 22.19
N LEU A 409 -43.78 -15.46 21.57
CA LEU A 409 -44.37 -16.62 22.27
C LEU A 409 -43.40 -17.26 23.29
N LEU A 410 -42.09 -17.04 23.12
CA LEU A 410 -41.05 -17.55 24.02
C LEU A 410 -40.62 -16.51 25.06
N LYS A 411 -41.35 -15.40 25.22
CA LYS A 411 -40.95 -14.30 26.11
C LYS A 411 -40.89 -14.69 27.58
N ASP A 412 -41.78 -15.58 28.00
CA ASP A 412 -41.93 -15.98 29.40
C ASP A 412 -41.03 -17.18 29.75
N CYS A 413 -40.46 -17.87 28.75
CA CYS A 413 -39.59 -19.02 28.96
C CYS A 413 -38.09 -18.72 28.77
N VAL A 414 -37.72 -17.78 27.88
CA VAL A 414 -36.31 -17.42 27.64
C VAL A 414 -36.07 -15.92 27.60
N SER A 415 -34.92 -15.53 28.14
CA SER A 415 -34.53 -14.12 28.21
C SER A 415 -34.40 -13.50 26.82
N VAL A 416 -34.58 -12.17 26.76
CA VAL A 416 -34.41 -11.39 25.54
C VAL A 416 -33.01 -11.63 24.93
N GLY A 417 -31.98 -11.83 25.76
CA GLY A 417 -30.63 -12.11 25.29
C GLY A 417 -30.49 -13.42 24.52
N ILE A 418 -31.19 -14.47 24.93
CA ILE A 418 -31.20 -15.75 24.21
C ILE A 418 -31.95 -15.64 22.89
N ARG A 419 -33.09 -14.93 22.88
CA ARG A 419 -33.85 -14.68 21.65
C ARG A 419 -33.05 -13.85 20.63
N LYS A 420 -32.25 -12.88 21.08
CA LYS A 420 -31.30 -12.16 20.21
C LYS A 420 -30.29 -13.11 19.55
N LYS A 421 -29.74 -14.07 20.30
CA LYS A 421 -28.80 -15.08 19.75
C LYS A 421 -29.48 -16.00 18.74
N MET A 422 -30.73 -16.40 18.99
CA MET A 422 -31.52 -17.18 18.03
C MET A 422 -31.72 -16.44 16.71
N ILE A 423 -32.03 -15.14 16.76
CA ILE A 423 -32.18 -14.31 15.57
C ILE A 423 -30.86 -14.22 14.78
N VAL A 424 -29.73 -14.01 15.46
CA VAL A 424 -28.40 -14.00 14.79
C VAL A 424 -28.11 -15.34 14.13
N ALA A 425 -28.52 -16.44 14.75
CA ALA A 425 -28.39 -17.79 14.20
C ALA A 425 -29.48 -18.15 13.16
N ASN A 426 -30.35 -17.21 12.81
CA ASN A 426 -31.50 -17.36 11.92
C ASN A 426 -32.48 -18.50 12.32
N VAL A 427 -32.63 -18.71 13.63
CA VAL A 427 -33.57 -19.69 14.20
C VAL A 427 -34.89 -19.00 14.53
N THR A 428 -35.99 -19.52 13.98
CA THR A 428 -37.35 -19.00 14.16
C THR A 428 -38.14 -19.92 15.09
N PHE A 429 -39.32 -19.48 15.53
CA PHE A 429 -40.20 -20.30 16.37
C PHE A 429 -40.65 -21.57 15.65
N GLU A 430 -41.00 -21.47 14.37
CA GLU A 430 -41.40 -22.62 13.53
C GLU A 430 -40.28 -23.66 13.43
N HIS A 431 -39.03 -23.24 13.22
CA HIS A 431 -37.90 -24.17 13.23
C HIS A 431 -37.76 -24.94 14.56
N LEU A 432 -38.06 -24.30 15.69
CA LEU A 432 -38.06 -24.96 17.00
C LEU A 432 -39.24 -25.93 17.16
N GLU A 433 -40.42 -25.55 16.68
CA GLU A 433 -41.62 -26.40 16.76
C GLU A 433 -41.47 -27.65 15.88
N ASP A 434 -40.94 -27.50 14.66
CA ASP A 434 -40.71 -28.61 13.73
C ASP A 434 -39.62 -29.55 14.26
N THR A 435 -38.50 -29.02 14.75
CA THR A 435 -37.44 -29.85 15.32
C THR A 435 -37.86 -30.55 16.60
N TYR A 436 -38.72 -29.94 17.41
CA TYR A 436 -39.35 -30.58 18.56
C TYR A 436 -40.26 -31.73 18.14
N LYS A 437 -41.11 -31.54 17.12
CA LYS A 437 -41.99 -32.61 16.62
C LYS A 437 -41.20 -33.81 16.09
N ILE A 438 -40.09 -33.56 15.42
CA ILE A 438 -39.27 -34.61 14.80
C ILE A 438 -38.47 -35.39 15.85
N ASN A 439 -37.72 -34.71 16.72
CA ASN A 439 -36.77 -35.38 17.60
C ASN A 439 -36.72 -34.79 19.03
N LYS A 440 -37.82 -34.15 19.44
CA LYS A 440 -38.07 -33.69 20.82
C LYS A 440 -36.86 -32.92 21.37
N TYR A 441 -36.35 -33.31 22.54
CA TYR A 441 -35.24 -32.62 23.20
C TYR A 441 -33.94 -32.64 22.38
N ALA A 442 -33.61 -33.78 21.77
CA ALA A 442 -32.37 -33.94 21.01
C ALA A 442 -32.34 -33.04 19.78
N GLY A 443 -33.49 -32.86 19.10
CA GLY A 443 -33.64 -31.94 17.98
C GLY A 443 -33.36 -30.49 18.36
N ILE A 444 -33.95 -30.02 19.48
CA ILE A 444 -33.72 -28.65 19.99
C ILE A 444 -32.24 -28.47 20.38
N ALA A 445 -31.66 -29.44 21.09
CA ALA A 445 -30.27 -29.37 21.54
C ALA A 445 -29.29 -29.32 20.36
N GLN A 446 -29.57 -30.05 19.28
CA GLN A 446 -28.76 -30.02 18.07
C GLN A 446 -28.92 -28.68 17.33
N LEU A 447 -30.15 -28.19 17.16
CA LEU A 447 -30.43 -26.94 16.45
C LEU A 447 -29.78 -25.73 17.12
N LEU A 448 -29.79 -25.67 18.45
CA LEU A 448 -29.24 -24.55 19.22
C LEU A 448 -27.77 -24.75 19.65
N GLY A 449 -27.27 -25.99 19.53
CA GLY A 449 -26.00 -26.44 20.07
C GLY A 449 -24.78 -26.02 19.27
N LYS A 450 -24.33 -26.84 18.31
CA LYS A 450 -23.13 -26.56 17.49
C LYS A 450 -23.49 -26.43 16.01
N ASP A 451 -22.80 -25.55 15.30
CA ASP A 451 -22.82 -25.51 13.83
C ASP A 451 -21.85 -26.54 13.21
N GLU A 452 -21.86 -26.63 11.88
CA GLU A 452 -21.05 -27.56 11.07
C GLU A 452 -19.53 -27.38 11.26
N ASN A 453 -19.12 -26.22 11.80
CA ASN A 453 -17.73 -25.90 12.10
C ASN A 453 -17.37 -26.15 13.58
N GLY A 454 -18.30 -26.71 14.37
CA GLY A 454 -18.12 -27.05 15.78
C GLY A 454 -18.29 -25.89 16.76
N VAL A 455 -18.67 -24.70 16.29
CA VAL A 455 -18.86 -23.48 17.08
C VAL A 455 -20.28 -23.44 17.65
N VAL A 456 -20.46 -22.86 18.84
CA VAL A 456 -21.78 -22.82 19.50
C VAL A 456 -22.71 -21.87 18.76
N LYS A 457 -23.84 -22.40 18.28
CA LYS A 457 -24.78 -21.66 17.44
C LYS A 457 -25.67 -20.70 18.25
N VAL A 458 -26.22 -21.15 19.38
CA VAL A 458 -27.03 -20.30 20.29
C VAL A 458 -26.67 -20.56 21.76
N THR A 459 -26.81 -21.80 22.24
CA THR A 459 -26.48 -22.19 23.62
C THR A 459 -26.36 -23.71 23.77
N LYS A 460 -25.52 -24.14 24.72
CA LYS A 460 -25.44 -25.54 25.19
C LYS A 460 -25.90 -25.68 26.65
N ALA A 461 -26.33 -24.58 27.27
CA ALA A 461 -26.71 -24.59 28.67
C ALA A 461 -27.98 -25.42 28.86
N LYS A 462 -27.84 -26.57 29.54
CA LYS A 462 -28.92 -27.54 29.75
C LYS A 462 -30.18 -26.90 30.33
N LYS A 463 -30.03 -26.02 31.33
CA LYS A 463 -31.14 -25.28 31.96
C LYS A 463 -32.02 -24.52 30.95
N ILE A 464 -31.42 -23.93 29.92
CA ILE A 464 -32.15 -23.14 28.91
C ILE A 464 -32.83 -24.07 27.90
N LEU A 465 -32.17 -25.17 27.53
CA LEU A 465 -32.73 -26.19 26.65
C LEU A 465 -33.93 -26.89 27.31
N ASP A 466 -33.80 -27.23 28.60
CA ASP A 466 -34.88 -27.80 29.42
C ASP A 466 -36.09 -26.85 29.48
N GLN A 467 -35.86 -25.54 29.67
CA GLN A 467 -36.93 -24.54 29.69
C GLN A 467 -37.71 -24.47 28.36
N ILE A 468 -37.01 -24.50 27.23
CA ILE A 468 -37.64 -24.46 25.90
C ILE A 468 -38.38 -25.79 25.63
N PHE A 469 -37.77 -26.92 25.99
CA PHE A 469 -38.38 -28.23 25.84
C PHE A 469 -39.68 -28.36 26.67
N ASN A 470 -39.62 -27.99 27.95
CA ASN A 470 -40.77 -28.03 28.86
C ASN A 470 -41.88 -27.10 28.39
N TYR A 471 -41.55 -25.96 27.77
CA TYR A 471 -42.55 -25.07 27.16
C TYR A 471 -43.33 -25.80 26.06
N PHE A 472 -42.67 -26.47 25.13
CA PHE A 472 -43.35 -27.24 24.07
C PHE A 472 -44.07 -28.47 24.61
N GLU A 473 -43.50 -29.18 25.59
CA GLU A 473 -44.16 -30.32 26.24
C GLU A 473 -45.45 -29.90 26.98
N SER A 474 -45.42 -28.75 27.65
CA SER A 474 -46.60 -28.19 28.31
C SER A 474 -47.68 -27.69 27.33
N LYS A 475 -47.29 -27.32 26.11
CA LYS A 475 -48.20 -26.92 25.03
C LYS A 475 -48.85 -28.15 24.38
N GLU A 476 -48.11 -29.24 24.22
CA GLU A 476 -48.62 -30.51 23.68
C GLU A 476 -49.60 -31.20 24.65
N LYS A 477 -49.39 -31.07 25.96
CA LYS A 477 -50.33 -31.58 27.00
C LYS A 477 -51.61 -30.74 27.16
N LYS A 478 -51.70 -29.55 26.53
CA LYS A 478 -52.86 -28.65 26.56
C LYS A 478 -53.74 -28.73 25.30
N ILE A 479 -53.31 -29.52 24.31
CA ILE A 479 -54.05 -29.92 23.12
C ILE A 479 -54.52 -31.35 23.36
#